data_AF-A0AAN8JZG2-F1
#
_entry.id   AF-A0AAN8JZG2-F1
#
_cell.length_a   1.000
_cell.length_b   1.000
_cell.length_c   1.000
_cell.angle_alpha   90.00
_cell.angle_beta   90.00
_cell.angle_gamma   90.00
#
_symmetry.space_group_name_H-M   'P 1'
#
loop_
_entity.id
_entity.type
_entity.pdbx_description
1 polymer ?
#
loop_
_entity_poly.entity_id
_entity_poly.type
_entity_poly.pdbx_seq_one_letter_code
_entity_poly.pdbx_strand_id
1 'polypeptide(L)'
;MAATPNVPRAVEMNDYVVETWVDYGARFPLHLWNHHQTIGPRTNNNLEGFHSRLNKELPHNHPNIYRFVQICQKIETAEKAKFAQICLGAAPQRRKRVYRETENRLVRLQERLRAGQQTPLEFLDAVGHLLKLG
;
A
#
# COMPACT_ATOMS: atom_id res chain seq x y z
N MET A 1 27.09 12.55 -14.56
CA MET A 1 26.49 11.59 -13.62
C MET A 1 27.55 11.23 -12.61
N ALA A 2 27.39 11.61 -11.34
CA ALA A 2 28.37 11.29 -10.31
C ALA A 2 28.32 9.77 -10.06
N ALA A 3 29.45 9.08 -10.24
CA ALA A 3 29.56 7.67 -9.90
C ALA A 3 29.33 7.51 -8.40
N THR A 4 28.39 6.65 -8.02
CA THR A 4 28.15 6.29 -6.63
C THR A 4 29.47 5.83 -6.00
N PRO A 5 29.88 6.36 -4.83
CA PRO A 5 31.14 5.93 -4.23
C PRO A 5 31.12 4.43 -3.98
N ASN A 6 32.16 3.73 -4.43
CA ASN A 6 32.34 2.31 -4.16
C ASN A 6 32.64 2.15 -2.66
N VAL A 7 31.63 1.77 -1.89
CA VAL A 7 31.76 1.43 -0.47
C VAL A 7 31.71 -0.10 -0.39
N PRO A 8 32.85 -0.79 -0.20
CA PRO A 8 32.93 -2.25 -0.31
C PRO A 8 31.91 -2.99 0.55
N ARG A 9 31.70 -2.51 1.78
CA ARG A 9 30.71 -3.06 2.72
C ARG A 9 29.25 -2.91 2.26
N ALA A 10 28.96 -1.89 1.45
CA ALA A 10 27.63 -1.68 0.90
C ALA A 10 27.37 -2.62 -0.30
N VAL A 11 28.40 -2.89 -1.10
CA VAL A 11 28.34 -3.86 -2.19
C VAL A 11 28.12 -5.27 -1.64
N GLU A 12 28.93 -5.67 -0.66
CA GLU A 12 28.79 -6.97 0.04
C GLU A 12 27.39 -7.17 0.63
N MET A 13 26.82 -6.11 1.24
CA MET A 13 25.46 -6.16 1.77
C MET A 13 24.41 -6.32 0.67
N ASN A 14 24.58 -5.63 -0.46
CA ASN A 14 23.64 -5.72 -1.57
C ASN A 14 23.67 -7.13 -2.17
N ASP A 15 24.86 -7.66 -2.45
CA ASP A 15 25.04 -9.02 -2.98
C ASP A 15 24.39 -10.05 -2.04
N TYR A 16 24.66 -9.95 -0.74
CA TYR A 16 24.00 -10.79 0.27
C TYR A 16 22.47 -10.71 0.20
N VAL A 17 21.89 -9.52 0.12
CA VAL A 17 20.43 -9.34 0.05
C VAL A 17 19.86 -9.94 -1.23
N VAL A 18 20.54 -9.73 -2.36
CA VAL A 18 20.09 -10.21 -3.67
C VAL A 18 20.08 -11.72 -3.72
N GLU A 19 21.19 -12.35 -3.35
CA GLU A 19 21.38 -13.80 -3.34
C GLU A 19 20.51 -14.50 -2.28
N THR A 20 20.23 -13.83 -1.17
CA THR A 20 19.45 -14.44 -0.09
C THR A 20 17.95 -14.31 -0.31
N TRP A 21 17.45 -13.20 -0.86
CA TRP A 21 16.03 -12.88 -0.86
C TRP A 21 15.41 -12.51 -2.21
N VAL A 22 16.14 -11.86 -3.11
CA VAL A 22 15.53 -11.12 -4.24
C VAL A 22 15.54 -11.91 -5.55
N ASP A 23 16.66 -12.55 -5.87
CA ASP A 23 16.84 -13.23 -7.16
C ASP A 23 15.92 -14.45 -7.34
N TYR A 24 15.68 -14.88 -8.59
CA TYR A 24 14.90 -16.09 -8.87
C TYR A 24 15.57 -17.36 -8.31
N GLY A 25 16.90 -17.37 -8.21
CA GLY A 25 17.69 -18.42 -7.54
C GLY A 25 17.95 -18.17 -6.06
N ALA A 26 17.28 -17.19 -5.44
CA ALA A 26 17.58 -16.80 -4.07
C ALA A 26 17.34 -17.92 -3.06
N ARG A 27 18.14 -17.93 -1.99
CA ARG A 27 18.04 -18.91 -0.90
C ARG A 27 16.63 -18.99 -0.31
N PHE A 28 15.94 -17.87 -0.21
CA PHE A 28 14.54 -17.78 0.18
C PHE A 28 13.70 -17.25 -0.98
N PRO A 29 12.99 -18.14 -1.70
CA PRO A 29 12.16 -17.77 -2.84
C PRO A 29 11.14 -16.67 -2.51
N LEU A 30 10.91 -15.77 -3.48
CA LEU A 30 10.00 -14.63 -3.35
C LEU A 30 8.63 -15.01 -2.77
N HIS A 31 8.03 -16.13 -3.19
CA HIS A 31 6.69 -16.52 -2.76
C HIS A 31 6.58 -16.85 -1.26
N LEU A 32 7.69 -17.10 -0.56
CA LEU A 32 7.67 -17.39 0.88
C LEU A 32 7.45 -16.16 1.74
N TRP A 33 7.98 -15.00 1.32
CA TRP A 33 7.98 -13.79 2.12
C TRP A 33 7.22 -12.63 1.46
N ASN A 34 7.04 -12.67 0.14
CA ASN A 34 6.46 -11.57 -0.61
C ASN A 34 4.93 -11.60 -0.54
N HIS A 35 4.36 -10.56 0.06
CA HIS A 35 2.92 -10.39 0.27
C HIS A 35 2.16 -9.79 -0.95
N HIS A 36 2.78 -9.75 -2.13
CA HIS A 36 2.18 -9.11 -3.30
C HIS A 36 0.91 -9.80 -3.82
N GLN A 37 0.71 -11.09 -3.51
CA GLN A 37 -0.48 -11.85 -3.88
C GLN A 37 -1.64 -11.66 -2.91
N THR A 38 -1.44 -10.99 -1.78
CA THR A 38 -2.51 -10.79 -0.81
C THR A 38 -3.54 -9.81 -1.32
N ILE A 39 -4.78 -10.28 -1.39
CA ILE A 39 -5.96 -9.50 -1.73
C ILE A 39 -6.54 -8.96 -0.42
N GLY A 40 -6.13 -7.75 -0.03
CA GLY A 40 -6.58 -7.13 1.21
C GLY A 40 -5.78 -5.88 1.58
N PRO A 41 -6.21 -5.15 2.62
CA PRO A 41 -5.44 -4.03 3.15
C PRO A 41 -4.11 -4.53 3.72
N ARG A 42 -2.99 -3.99 3.22
CA ARG A 42 -1.62 -4.33 3.70
C ARG A 42 -1.33 -3.78 5.10
N THR A 43 -2.10 -2.79 5.52
CA THR A 43 -1.99 -2.10 6.81
C THR A 43 -3.39 -1.87 7.39
N ASN A 44 -3.45 -1.43 8.64
CA ASN A 44 -4.67 -1.09 9.36
C ASN A 44 -5.19 0.34 9.07
N ASN A 45 -4.78 0.99 7.97
CA ASN A 45 -5.17 2.38 7.64
C ASN A 45 -6.68 2.62 7.67
N ASN A 46 -7.49 1.61 7.30
CA ASN A 46 -8.94 1.71 7.35
C ASN A 46 -9.46 1.85 8.79
N LEU A 47 -8.86 1.09 9.73
CA LEU A 47 -9.19 1.18 11.16
C LEU A 47 -8.70 2.50 11.75
N GLU A 48 -7.48 2.93 11.40
CA GLU A 48 -6.95 4.24 11.82
C GLU A 48 -7.83 5.40 11.35
N GLY A 49 -8.30 5.34 10.10
CA GLY A 49 -9.24 6.32 9.55
C GLY A 49 -10.58 6.32 10.28
N PHE A 50 -11.11 5.14 10.62
CA PHE A 50 -12.32 5.01 11.44
C PHE A 50 -12.12 5.61 12.83
N HIS A 51 -11.06 5.24 13.54
CA HIS A 51 -10.74 5.79 14.87
C HIS A 51 -10.52 7.29 14.83
N SER A 52 -9.84 7.82 13.80
CA SER A 52 -9.67 9.27 13.61
C SER A 52 -11.02 9.98 13.49
N ARG A 53 -11.96 9.44 12.72
CA ARG A 53 -13.32 9.99 12.61
C ARG A 53 -14.07 9.90 13.94
N LEU A 54 -14.00 8.75 14.61
CA LEU A 54 -14.66 8.54 15.89
C LEU A 54 -14.15 9.55 16.94
N ASN A 55 -12.84 9.73 17.04
CA ASN A 55 -12.21 10.68 17.97
C ASN A 55 -12.56 12.15 17.63
N LYS A 56 -12.77 12.49 16.35
CA LYS A 56 -13.25 13.82 15.96
C LYS A 56 -14.69 14.08 16.41
N GLU A 57 -15.53 13.06 16.40
CA GLU A 57 -16.94 13.15 16.82
C GLU A 57 -17.10 13.04 18.35
N LEU A 58 -16.10 12.48 19.05
CA LEU A 58 -16.05 12.34 20.51
C LEU A 58 -15.12 13.40 21.13
N PRO A 59 -15.65 14.54 21.60
CA PRO A 59 -14.82 15.63 22.13
C PRO A 59 -14.15 15.33 23.48
N HIS A 60 -14.51 14.23 24.15
CA HIS A 60 -14.04 13.89 25.50
C HIS A 60 -13.66 12.40 25.58
N ASN A 61 -12.66 12.06 26.41
CA ASN A 61 -12.20 10.68 26.62
C ASN A 61 -13.26 9.76 27.25
N HIS A 62 -14.23 10.32 27.97
CA HIS A 62 -15.27 9.57 28.68
C HIS A 62 -16.65 10.14 28.35
N PRO A 63 -17.15 9.93 27.11
CA PRO A 63 -18.47 10.38 26.71
C PRO A 63 -19.55 9.64 27.50
N ASN A 64 -20.69 10.30 27.73
CA ASN A 64 -21.90 9.61 28.17
C ASN A 64 -22.24 8.47 27.19
N ILE A 65 -22.60 7.28 27.69
CA ILE A 65 -22.91 6.11 26.87
C ILE A 65 -24.01 6.38 25.83
N TYR A 66 -25.05 7.15 26.17
CA TYR A 66 -26.11 7.53 25.23
C TYR A 66 -25.55 8.41 24.10
N ARG A 67 -24.62 9.30 24.42
CA ARG A 67 -23.96 10.15 23.44
C ARG A 67 -23.06 9.33 22.51
N PHE A 68 -22.34 8.35 23.07
CA PHE A 68 -21.53 7.42 22.29
C PHE A 68 -22.40 6.63 21.29
N VAL A 69 -23.51 6.05 21.75
CA VAL A 69 -24.46 5.32 20.88
C VAL A 69 -25.00 6.20 19.77
N GLN A 70 -25.40 7.43 20.06
CA GLN A 70 -25.87 8.40 19.06
C GLN A 70 -24.81 8.66 17.97
N ILE A 71 -23.53 8.78 18.36
CA ILE A 71 -22.43 8.99 17.42
C ILE A 71 -22.20 7.75 16.55
N CYS A 72 -22.23 6.55 17.13
CA CYS A 72 -22.15 5.30 16.37
C CYS A 72 -23.26 5.20 15.32
N GLN A 73 -24.52 5.47 15.71
CA GLN A 73 -25.66 5.49 14.80
C GLN A 73 -25.49 6.53 13.69
N LYS A 74 -24.98 7.72 14.01
CA LYS A 74 -24.68 8.78 13.03
C LYS A 74 -23.63 8.33 12.02
N ILE A 75 -22.53 7.72 12.49
CA ILE A 75 -21.47 7.19 11.62
C ILE A 75 -22.02 6.10 10.70
N GLU A 76 -22.77 5.13 11.27
CA GLU A 76 -23.39 4.03 10.53
C GLU A 76 -24.34 4.53 9.45
N THR A 77 -25.24 5.47 9.80
CA THR A 77 -26.21 6.04 8.85
C THR A 77 -25.51 6.71 7.68
N ALA A 78 -24.44 7.47 7.94
CA ALA A 78 -23.65 8.12 6.90
C ALA A 78 -22.93 7.11 6.00
N GLU A 79 -22.41 6.01 6.53
CA GLU A 79 -21.78 4.95 5.73
C GLU A 79 -22.79 4.17 4.89
N LYS A 80 -23.96 3.83 5.45
CA LYS A 80 -25.06 3.20 4.69
C LYS A 80 -25.52 4.09 3.53
N ALA A 81 -25.66 5.39 3.76
CA ALA A 81 -26.02 6.34 2.70
C ALA A 81 -24.98 6.36 1.56
N LYS A 82 -23.69 6.41 1.89
CA LYS A 82 -22.61 6.34 0.88
C LYS A 82 -22.63 5.01 0.12
N PHE A 83 -22.81 3.90 0.84
CA PHE A 83 -22.88 2.57 0.23
C PHE A 83 -24.06 2.47 -0.75
N ALA A 84 -25.24 2.93 -0.34
CA ALA A 84 -26.42 2.97 -1.21
C ALA A 84 -26.18 3.82 -2.47
N GLN A 85 -25.53 4.99 -2.35
CA GLN A 85 -25.15 5.80 -3.51
C GLN A 85 -24.24 5.03 -4.48
N ILE A 86 -23.23 4.32 -3.96
CA ILE A 86 -22.32 3.51 -4.78
C ILE A 86 -23.09 2.37 -5.47
N CYS A 87 -24.00 1.69 -4.76
CA CYS A 87 -24.86 0.65 -5.34
C CYS A 87 -25.75 1.17 -6.47
N LEU A 88 -26.17 2.44 -6.40
CA LEU A 88 -26.93 3.14 -7.44
C LEU A 88 -26.05 3.66 -8.59
N GLY A 89 -24.76 3.32 -8.62
CA GLY A 89 -23.83 3.70 -9.67
C GLY A 89 -23.16 5.06 -9.47
N ALA A 90 -23.31 5.70 -8.30
CA ALA A 90 -22.55 6.90 -8.00
C ALA A 90 -21.04 6.58 -8.00
N ALA A 91 -20.26 7.42 -8.66
CA ALA A 91 -18.81 7.23 -8.72
C ALA A 91 -18.21 7.33 -7.30
N PRO A 92 -17.33 6.39 -6.90
CA PRO A 92 -16.62 6.50 -5.65
C PRO A 92 -15.75 7.76 -5.63
N GLN A 93 -15.38 8.20 -4.43
CA GLN A 93 -14.52 9.36 -4.27
C GLN A 93 -13.26 9.22 -5.15
N ARG A 94 -13.04 10.20 -6.03
CA ARG A 94 -11.93 10.17 -6.98
C ARG A 94 -10.60 10.20 -6.23
N ARG A 95 -9.87 9.08 -6.26
CA ARG A 95 -8.45 9.04 -5.86
C ARG A 95 -7.66 10.07 -6.67
N LYS A 96 -6.66 10.72 -6.05
CA LYS A 96 -5.78 11.66 -6.74
C LYS A 96 -5.14 10.98 -7.96
N ARG A 97 -5.07 11.70 -9.08
CA ARG A 97 -4.58 11.21 -10.36
C ARG A 97 -3.18 10.56 -10.25
N VAL A 98 -2.27 11.23 -9.54
CA VAL A 98 -0.89 10.75 -9.34
C VAL A 98 -0.86 9.32 -8.77
N TYR A 99 -1.60 9.06 -7.68
CA TYR A 99 -1.62 7.72 -7.07
C TYR A 99 -2.20 6.67 -8.01
N ARG A 100 -3.25 7.01 -8.77
CA ARG A 100 -3.85 6.10 -9.75
C ARG A 100 -2.87 5.77 -10.88
N GLU A 101 -2.16 6.77 -11.40
CA GLU A 101 -1.17 6.57 -12.45
C GLU A 101 0.01 5.75 -11.96
N THR A 102 0.51 6.01 -10.75
CA THR A 102 1.56 5.22 -10.12
C THR A 102 1.12 3.77 -9.89
N GLU A 103 -0.08 3.55 -9.35
CA GLU A 103 -0.67 2.21 -9.14
C GLU A 103 -0.78 1.45 -10.46
N ASN A 104 -1.32 2.09 -11.52
CA ASN A 104 -1.42 1.48 -12.84
C ASN A 104 -0.04 1.08 -13.42
N ARG A 105 0.98 1.91 -13.21
CA ARG A 105 2.36 1.59 -13.65
C ARG A 105 2.95 0.44 -12.84
N LEU A 106 2.74 0.42 -11.53
CA LEU A 106 3.17 -0.69 -10.66
C LEU A 106 2.52 -2.01 -11.08
N VAL A 107 1.22 -2.01 -11.37
CA VAL A 107 0.51 -3.21 -11.84
C VAL A 107 1.13 -3.74 -13.13
N ARG A 108 1.44 -2.88 -14.11
CA ARG A 108 2.11 -3.28 -15.35
C ARG A 108 3.49 -3.88 -15.10
N LEU A 109 4.28 -3.31 -14.19
CA LEU A 109 5.57 -3.88 -13.80
C LEU A 109 5.38 -5.25 -13.14
N GLN A 110 4.39 -5.40 -12.26
CA GLN A 110 4.11 -6.70 -11.63
C GLN A 110 3.70 -7.76 -12.65
N GLU A 111 2.90 -7.41 -13.65
CA GLU A 111 2.50 -8.31 -14.74
C GLU A 111 3.71 -8.79 -15.55
N ARG A 112 4.63 -7.88 -15.91
CA ARG A 112 5.87 -8.24 -16.63
C ARG A 112 6.77 -9.15 -15.80
N LEU A 113 6.86 -8.92 -14.48
CA LEU A 113 7.61 -9.79 -13.56
C LEU A 113 6.98 -11.18 -13.50
N ARG A 114 5.65 -11.26 -13.35
CA ARG A 114 4.91 -12.55 -13.33
C ARG A 114 5.04 -13.32 -14.65
N ALA A 115 5.11 -12.62 -15.77
CA ALA A 115 5.31 -13.21 -17.09
C ALA A 115 6.78 -13.64 -17.36
N GLY A 116 7.70 -13.44 -16.40
CA GLY A 116 9.12 -13.73 -16.58
C GLY A 116 9.83 -12.85 -17.60
N GLN A 117 9.22 -11.72 -18.00
CA GLN A 117 9.78 -10.79 -18.99
C GLN A 117 10.85 -9.86 -18.39
N GLN A 118 10.99 -9.86 -17.08
CA GLN A 118 12.01 -9.11 -16.35
C GLN A 118 12.43 -9.86 -15.08
N THR A 119 13.64 -9.58 -14.63
CA THR A 119 14.17 -10.08 -13.36
C THR A 119 13.60 -9.28 -12.18
N PRO A 120 13.67 -9.80 -10.94
CA PRO A 120 13.29 -9.06 -9.75
C PRO A 120 14.11 -7.78 -9.57
N LEU A 121 15.39 -7.78 -9.97
CA LEU A 121 16.27 -6.61 -9.93
C LEU A 121 15.82 -5.52 -10.91
N GLU A 122 15.55 -5.89 -12.16
CA GLU A 122 15.01 -4.95 -13.17
C GLU A 122 13.66 -4.36 -12.74
N PHE A 123 12.83 -5.18 -12.09
CA PHE A 123 11.58 -4.71 -11.48
C PHE A 123 11.86 -3.68 -10.37
N LEU A 124 12.78 -3.94 -9.45
CA LEU A 124 13.11 -3.02 -8.35
C LEU A 124 13.68 -1.70 -8.86
N ASP A 125 14.56 -1.75 -9.86
CA ASP A 125 15.12 -0.56 -10.50
C ASP A 125 14.02 0.30 -11.17
N ALA A 126 13.14 -0.34 -11.94
CA ALA A 126 12.00 0.34 -12.57
C ALA A 126 11.05 0.96 -11.53
N VAL A 127 10.81 0.27 -10.41
CA VAL A 127 10.01 0.80 -9.29
C VAL A 127 10.69 1.98 -8.61
N GLY A 128 12.01 1.93 -8.42
CA GLY A 128 12.80 3.04 -7.86
C GLY A 128 12.64 4.32 -8.69
N HIS A 129 12.76 4.21 -10.01
CA HIS A 129 12.51 5.31 -10.94
C HIS A 129 11.06 5.82 -10.92
N LEU A 130 10.10 4.91 -10.77
CA LEU A 130 8.68 5.25 -10.74
C LEU A 130 8.29 6.04 -9.49
N LEU A 131 8.77 5.62 -8.33
CA LEU A 131 8.41 6.22 -7.05
C LEU A 131 9.10 7.55 -6.81
N LYS A 132 10.20 7.84 -7.53
CA LYS A 132 11.09 8.98 -7.26
C LYS A 132 11.25 9.15 -5.75
N LEU A 133 11.99 8.23 -5.13
CA LEU A 133 12.62 8.49 -3.84
C LEU A 133 13.59 9.67 -4.07
N GLY A 134 13.06 10.88 -3.97
CA GLY A 134 13.76 12.14 -3.98
C GLY A 134 13.62 12.77 -2.61
#